data_AF-A0A968T6U3-F1
#
_entry.id   AF-A0A968T6U3-F1
#
_cell.length_a   1.000
_cell.length_b   1.000
_cell.length_c   1.000
_cell.angle_alpha   90.00
_cell.angle_beta   90.00
_cell.angle_gamma   90.00
#
_symmetry.space_group_name_H-M   'P 1'
#
loop_
_entity.id
_entity.type
_entity.pdbx_description
1 polymer ?
#
loop_
_entity_poly.entity_id
_entity_poly.type
_entity_poly.pdbx_seq_one_letter_code
_entity_poly.pdbx_strand_id
1 'polypeptide(L)'
;GIEIRGEGVPEIKYPGDKYWSGWSLPMMSIGYELRLAPIHILTLYNAVANDGEMVKPRFVKQITQHGNIIRSFDTEVINPSICSGSTIKKT
;
A
#
# COMPACT_ATOMS: atom_id res chain seq x y z
N GLY A 1 -6.94 -1.39 -1.71
CA GLY A 1 -5.95 -0.31 -1.76
C GLY A 1 -6.28 0.73 -2.82
N ILE A 2 -7.02 0.36 -3.87
CA ILE A 2 -7.29 1.21 -5.01
C ILE A 2 -8.74 1.07 -5.48
N GLU A 3 -9.33 2.16 -5.95
CA GLU A 3 -10.75 2.22 -6.36
C GLU A 3 -10.98 1.63 -7.77
N ILE A 4 -10.32 0.51 -8.07
CA ILE A 4 -10.44 -0.19 -9.35
C ILE A 4 -11.00 -1.58 -9.11
N ARG A 5 -12.07 -1.90 -9.85
CA ARG A 5 -12.69 -3.22 -9.80
C ARG A 5 -11.69 -4.29 -10.25
N GLY A 6 -11.52 -5.33 -9.45
CA GLY A 6 -10.60 -6.43 -9.74
C GLY A 6 -9.24 -6.31 -9.05
N GLU A 7 -9.04 -5.33 -8.16
CA GLU A 7 -7.87 -5.31 -7.29
C GLU A 7 -7.76 -6.59 -6.46
N GLY A 8 -6.59 -7.22 -6.48
CA GLY A 8 -6.31 -8.41 -5.68
C GLY A 8 -6.32 -8.08 -4.18
N VAL A 9 -7.21 -8.73 -3.44
CA VAL A 9 -7.28 -8.60 -1.98
C VAL A 9 -6.02 -9.22 -1.36
N PRO A 10 -5.31 -8.49 -0.49
CA PRO A 10 -4.14 -9.03 0.17
C PRO A 10 -4.51 -10.16 1.12
N GLU A 11 -3.71 -11.21 1.15
CA GLU A 11 -3.81 -12.31 2.11
C GLU A 11 -2.56 -12.28 3.00
N ILE A 12 -2.77 -11.88 4.25
CA ILE A 12 -1.76 -11.79 5.29
C ILE A 12 -2.29 -12.61 6.46
N LYS A 13 -1.54 -13.63 6.87
CA LYS A 13 -1.95 -14.52 7.97
C LYS A 13 -1.62 -13.89 9.32
N TYR A 14 -2.47 -14.13 10.30
CA TYR A 14 -2.30 -13.70 11.68
C TYR A 14 -2.42 -14.89 12.65
N PRO A 15 -1.83 -14.80 13.86
CA PRO A 15 -2.01 -15.81 14.89
C PRO A 15 -3.50 -16.08 15.16
N GLY A 16 -3.91 -17.33 14.99
CA GLY A 16 -5.31 -17.77 15.14
C GLY A 16 -6.05 -18.01 13.83
N ASP A 17 -5.49 -17.63 12.68
CA ASP A 17 -6.07 -17.96 11.38
C ASP A 17 -6.00 -19.47 11.10
N LYS A 18 -6.98 -19.98 10.35
CA LYS A 18 -7.08 -21.40 9.98
C LYS A 18 -5.78 -21.97 9.37
N TYR A 19 -5.05 -21.15 8.62
CA TYR A 19 -3.82 -21.55 7.92
C TYR A 19 -2.55 -21.02 8.57
N TRP A 20 -2.65 -20.49 9.80
CA TRP A 20 -1.50 -20.06 10.59
C TRP A 20 -0.77 -21.25 11.17
N SER A 21 0.56 -21.18 11.17
CA SER A 21 1.43 -22.10 11.90
C SER A 21 2.55 -21.33 12.60
N GLY A 22 3.29 -21.99 13.50
CA GLY A 22 4.49 -21.40 14.10
C GLY A 22 5.56 -20.97 13.08
N TRP A 23 5.51 -21.54 11.86
CA TRP A 23 6.41 -21.18 10.76
C TRP A 23 5.91 -20.02 9.90
N SER A 24 4.66 -19.60 10.04
CA SER A 24 4.10 -18.54 9.19
C SER A 24 4.83 -17.22 9.37
N LEU A 25 5.12 -16.82 10.61
CA LEU A 25 5.81 -15.55 10.89
C LEU A 25 7.22 -15.46 10.26
N PRO A 26 8.14 -16.44 10.44
CA PRO A 26 9.44 -16.38 9.80
C PRO A 26 9.37 -16.52 8.27
N MET A 27 8.39 -17.23 7.72
CA MET A 27 8.21 -17.31 6.26
C MET A 27 7.70 -15.99 5.67
N MET A 28 6.79 -15.29 6.36
CA MET A 28 6.29 -13.98 5.96
C MET A 28 7.38 -12.91 5.91
N SER A 29 8.37 -12.96 6.82
CA SER A 29 9.45 -11.97 6.84
C SER A 29 10.35 -12.02 5.60
N ILE A 30 10.38 -13.17 4.91
CA ILE A 30 11.13 -13.37 3.66
C ILE A 30 10.22 -13.43 2.42
N GLY A 31 8.93 -13.10 2.57
CA GLY A 31 7.98 -12.96 1.46
C GLY A 31 7.18 -14.21 1.10
N TYR A 32 7.31 -15.32 1.83
CA TYR A 32 6.47 -16.51 1.68
C TYR A 32 5.21 -16.42 2.55
N GLU A 33 4.20 -17.24 2.25
CA GLU A 33 2.90 -17.24 2.95
C GLU A 33 2.11 -15.91 2.90
N LEU A 34 2.50 -15.00 2.01
CA LEU A 34 1.81 -13.75 1.73
C LEU A 34 1.30 -13.77 0.29
N ARG A 35 0.13 -13.19 0.06
CA ARG A 35 -0.36 -12.90 -1.30
C ARG A 35 -0.71 -11.44 -1.40
N LEU A 36 0.11 -10.67 -2.10
CA LEU A 36 -0.05 -9.23 -2.27
C LEU A 36 -0.17 -8.89 -3.75
N ALA A 37 -1.13 -8.04 -4.10
CA ALA A 37 -1.16 -7.42 -5.42
C ALA A 37 0.10 -6.54 -5.60
N PRO A 38 0.71 -6.50 -6.80
CA PRO A 38 1.92 -5.71 -7.05
C PRO A 38 1.80 -4.24 -6.66
N ILE A 39 0.59 -3.66 -6.78
CA ILE A 39 0.32 -2.27 -6.41
C ILE A 39 0.51 -2.01 -4.91
N HIS A 40 0.21 -2.98 -4.04
CA HIS A 40 0.44 -2.84 -2.60
C HIS A 40 1.94 -2.82 -2.28
N ILE A 41 2.72 -3.65 -2.98
CA ILE A 41 4.18 -3.66 -2.85
C ILE A 41 4.75 -2.32 -3.31
N LEU A 42 4.31 -1.82 -4.46
CA LEU A 42 4.71 -0.51 -4.95
C LEU A 42 4.35 0.62 -3.98
N THR A 43 3.18 0.55 -3.35
CA THR A 43 2.73 1.54 -2.36
C THR A 43 3.68 1.60 -1.16
N LEU A 44 4.15 0.44 -0.68
CA LEU A 44 5.13 0.37 0.40
C LEU A 44 6.46 1.02 0.01
N TYR A 45 7.00 0.69 -1.16
CA TYR A 45 8.25 1.30 -1.64
C TYR A 45 8.11 2.80 -1.92
N ASN A 46 6.96 3.25 -2.41
CA ASN A 46 6.67 4.67 -2.60
C ASN A 46 6.68 5.42 -1.27
N ALA A 47 6.11 4.83 -0.21
CA ALA A 47 6.14 5.41 1.12
C ALA A 47 7.57 5.58 1.67
N VAL A 48 8.46 4.60 1.41
CA VAL A 48 9.88 4.72 1.76
C VAL A 48 10.53 5.89 1.01
N ALA A 49 10.24 6.03 -0.29
CA ALA A 49 10.74 7.14 -1.10
C ALA A 49 10.12 8.50 -0.75
N ASN A 50 8.93 8.51 -0.15
CA ASN A 50 8.17 9.71 0.22
C ASN A 50 8.37 10.06 1.70
N ASP A 51 9.62 10.03 2.18
CA ASP A 51 10.01 10.38 3.54
C ASP A 51 9.25 9.62 4.66
N GLY A 52 8.74 8.43 4.34
CA GLY A 52 7.95 7.59 5.24
C GLY A 52 6.44 7.87 5.21
N GLU A 53 5.97 8.85 4.44
CA GLU A 53 4.54 9.13 4.27
C GLU A 53 3.96 8.20 3.20
N MET A 54 3.07 7.30 3.62
CA MET A 54 2.34 6.40 2.74
C MET A 54 1.07 7.06 2.23
N VAL A 55 1.00 7.25 0.92
CA VAL A 55 -0.16 7.83 0.24
C VAL A 55 -0.97 6.77 -0.49
N LYS A 56 -2.26 7.04 -0.67
CA LYS A 56 -3.17 6.19 -1.44
C LYS A 56 -2.81 6.23 -2.92
N PRO A 57 -2.60 5.07 -3.57
CA PRO A 57 -2.38 5.02 -5.01
C PRO A 57 -3.57 5.61 -5.77
N ARG A 58 -3.28 6.44 -6.78
CA ARG A 58 -4.31 7.04 -7.65
C ARG A 58 -3.92 6.94 -9.12
N PHE A 59 -4.94 6.69 -9.95
CA PHE A 59 -4.81 6.67 -11.41
C PHE A 59 -5.52 7.85 -12.06
N VAL A 60 -6.51 8.44 -11.39
CA VAL A 60 -7.29 9.57 -11.90
C VAL A 60 -6.84 10.85 -11.19
N LYS A 61 -6.39 11.83 -11.95
CA LYS A 61 -6.03 13.17 -11.44
C LYS A 61 -7.22 14.12 -11.45
N GLN A 62 -7.98 14.11 -12.54
CA GLN A 62 -9.12 14.99 -12.74
C GLN A 62 -10.07 14.41 -13.80
N ILE A 63 -11.34 14.78 -13.71
CA ILE A 63 -12.36 14.53 -14.73
C ILE A 63 -12.68 15.85 -15.40
N THR A 64 -12.52 15.90 -16.72
CA THR A 64 -12.81 17.08 -17.55
C THR A 64 -13.93 16.80 -18.53
N GLN A 65 -14.74 17.83 -18.80
CA GLN A 65 -15.79 17.77 -19.82
C GLN A 65 -15.87 19.13 -20.53
N HIS A 66 -15.79 19.11 -21.85
CA HIS A 66 -15.79 20.31 -22.70
C HIS A 66 -14.75 21.37 -22.26
N GLY A 67 -13.58 20.94 -21.79
CA GLY A 67 -12.51 21.83 -21.32
C GLY A 67 -12.64 22.30 -19.87
N ASN A 68 -13.77 22.05 -19.19
CA ASN A 68 -13.97 22.41 -17.79
C ASN A 68 -13.63 21.23 -16.86
N ILE A 69 -12.98 21.52 -15.73
CA ILE A 69 -12.70 20.55 -14.67
C ILE A 69 -13.99 20.34 -13.86
N ILE A 70 -14.54 19.13 -13.90
CA ILE A 70 -15.73 18.76 -13.12
C ILE A 70 -15.33 18.32 -11.71
N ARG A 71 -14.22 17.59 -11.60
CA ARG A 71 -13.72 17.06 -10.33
C ARG A 71 -12.20 16.89 -10.39
N SER A 72 -11.50 17.37 -9.37
CA SER A 72 -10.10 17.05 -9.08
C SER A 72 -10.02 16.03 -7.95
N PHE A 73 -8.98 15.21 -7.97
CA PHE A 73 -8.71 14.22 -6.93
C PHE A 73 -7.35 14.51 -6.31
N ASP A 74 -7.36 14.95 -5.05
CA ASP A 74 -6.14 15.26 -4.32
C ASP A 74 -5.46 14.01 -3.78
N THR A 75 -4.24 14.17 -3.27
CA THR A 75 -3.49 13.07 -2.65
C THR A 75 -4.10 12.77 -1.29
N GLU A 76 -4.39 11.51 -1.01
CA GLU A 76 -4.90 11.04 0.28
C GLU A 76 -3.77 10.33 1.05
N VAL A 77 -3.50 10.77 2.28
CA VAL A 77 -2.48 10.13 3.14
C VAL A 77 -3.13 8.97 3.89
N ILE A 78 -2.58 7.77 3.73
CA ILE A 78 -3.02 6.57 4.45
C ILE A 78 -2.32 6.49 5.79
N ASN A 79 -1.01 6.69 5.82
CA ASN A 79 -0.21 6.68 7.03
C ASN A 79 0.87 7.77 6.93
N PRO A 80 0.88 8.78 7.84
CA PRO A 80 1.86 9.87 7.79
C PRO A 80 3.29 9.41 8.07
N SER A 81 3.49 8.24 8.70
CA SER A 81 4.83 7.74 9.01
C SER A 81 4.82 6.22 9.20
N ILE A 82 5.39 5.49 8.23
CA ILE A 82 5.47 4.02 8.28
C ILE A 82 6.53 3.49 9.25
N CYS A 83 7.52 4.31 9.59
CA CYS A 83 8.56 4.00 10.58
C CYS A 83 9.20 5.31 11.10
N SER A 84 10.06 5.20 12.11
CA SER A 84 10.71 6.39 12.67
C SER A 84 11.51 7.15 11.61
N GLY A 85 11.55 8.49 11.71
CA GLY A 85 12.35 9.32 10.80
C GLY A 85 13.84 8.97 10.82
N SER A 86 14.36 8.45 11.94
CA SER A 86 15.72 7.92 12.02
C SER A 86 15.95 6.66 11.18
N THR A 87 14.92 5.86 10.92
CA THR A 87 14.98 4.65 10.10
C THR A 87 14.84 5.01 8.63
N ILE A 88 13.91 5.90 8.26
CA ILE A 88 13.78 6.41 6.89
C ILE A 88 15.09 7.01 6.40
N LYS A 89 15.73 7.89 7.19
CA LYS A 89 16.98 8.57 6.82
C LYS A 89 18.20 7.66 6.65
N LYS A 90 18.11 6.39 7.08
CA LYS A 90 19.18 5.41 6.90
C LYS A 90 19.08 4.66 5.56
N THR A 91 17.98 4.83 4.84
CA THR A 91 17.75 4.25 3.51
C THR A 91 18.32 5.18 2.45
#